data_AF-A0A356GNQ5-F1
#
_entry.id   AF-A0A356GNQ5-F1
#
_cell.length_a   1.000
_cell.length_b   1.000
_cell.length_c   1.000
_cell.angle_alpha   90.00
_cell.angle_beta   90.00
_cell.angle_gamma   90.00
#
_symmetry.space_group_name_H-M   'P 1'
#
loop_
_entity.id
_entity.type
_entity.pdbx_description
1 polymer ?
#
loop_
_entity_poly.entity_id
_entity_poly.type
_entity_poly.pdbx_seq_one_letter_code
_entity_poly.pdbx_strand_id
1 'polypeptide(L)'
;MGRAAIFSGSIVGAALFSVVGVMPASAAYYHDLEKNRQPCADCHTLHYSEAGGQPTKVEPGGPFARLLIRATTNKLCLFCHDGSDPKAPDVLEPVAMYAGSGDEHSGAGSFANSGGTAGLNGHDLGLNATAVPFSSLTNVTLTCASCHDPHGTANYRNVLTAPTGGPGIGVVMGTDLFREVPPGDPPSTTASIAAYKESNEGYKAKTSAWCAECHDRLKPAVNTLSNRVHHLTDVPLNGAGYPADPAHWQGGTGPGYGTATGDAVEGVPRLRFQVSGAVDFATSKAVARSNEVICGTCHLAHGGKYRKGLVWPYLEQGSFVDANSGCRQCHKKGQE
;
A
#
# COMPACT_ATOMS: atom_id res chain seq x y z
N MET A 1 -45.84 -1.25 65.77
CA MET A 1 -44.96 -0.07 65.57
C MET A 1 -43.70 -0.56 64.86
N GLY A 2 -43.43 -0.10 63.64
CA GLY A 2 -42.25 -0.52 62.88
C GLY A 2 -42.41 -0.17 61.41
N ARG A 3 -42.06 1.07 61.04
CA ARG A 3 -42.03 1.53 59.65
C ARG A 3 -40.63 1.27 59.08
N ALA A 4 -40.55 0.50 58.01
CA ALA A 4 -39.35 0.33 57.20
C ALA A 4 -39.20 1.50 56.22
N ALA A 5 -38.03 2.13 56.20
CA ALA A 5 -37.67 3.20 55.28
C ALA A 5 -36.94 2.63 54.06
N ILE A 6 -37.42 2.97 52.86
CA ILE A 6 -36.82 2.65 51.56
C ILE A 6 -35.92 3.84 51.17
N PHE A 7 -34.62 3.59 51.01
CA PHE A 7 -33.67 4.56 50.44
C PHE A 7 -33.50 4.28 48.95
N SER A 8 -33.98 5.19 48.10
CA SER A 8 -33.71 5.22 46.66
C SER A 8 -32.43 6.03 46.41
N GLY A 9 -31.32 5.33 46.17
CA GLY A 9 -30.06 5.95 45.73
C GLY A 9 -30.03 6.09 44.20
N SER A 10 -30.03 7.33 43.71
CA SER A 10 -29.82 7.63 42.30
C SER A 10 -28.32 7.61 41.99
N ILE A 11 -27.87 6.64 41.18
CA ILE A 11 -26.51 6.58 40.66
C ILE A 11 -26.45 7.52 39.45
N VAL A 12 -25.82 8.69 39.63
CA VAL A 12 -25.46 9.59 38.53
C VAL A 12 -24.21 9.02 37.87
N GLY A 13 -24.39 8.29 36.76
CA GLY A 13 -23.29 7.80 35.94
C GLY A 13 -22.67 8.95 35.15
N ALA A 14 -21.46 9.37 35.54
CA ALA A 14 -20.67 10.31 34.76
C ALA A 14 -20.19 9.63 33.47
N ALA A 15 -20.79 10.01 32.33
CA ALA A 15 -20.31 9.62 31.02
C ALA A 15 -18.97 10.34 30.74
N LEU A 16 -17.86 9.62 30.91
CA LEU A 16 -16.56 10.06 30.39
C LEU A 16 -16.62 10.04 28.86
N PHE A 17 -16.86 11.20 28.25
CA PHE A 17 -16.56 11.43 26.85
C PHE A 17 -15.04 11.54 26.70
N SER A 18 -14.39 10.42 26.40
CA SER A 18 -13.01 10.43 25.91
C SER A 18 -13.00 11.17 24.58
N VAL A 19 -12.49 12.41 24.57
CA VAL A 19 -12.18 13.14 23.35
C VAL A 19 -11.04 12.38 22.68
N VAL A 20 -11.39 11.52 21.73
CA VAL A 20 -10.40 10.89 20.83
C VAL A 20 -9.85 12.03 19.99
N GLY A 21 -8.69 12.55 20.38
CA GLY A 21 -7.98 13.56 19.60
C GLY A 21 -7.70 12.99 18.21
N VAL A 22 -8.23 13.65 17.18
CA VAL A 22 -7.90 13.34 15.79
C VAL A 22 -6.42 13.69 15.63
N MET A 23 -5.55 12.68 15.67
CA MET A 23 -4.15 12.85 15.29
C MET A 23 -4.14 13.39 13.86
N PRO A 24 -3.55 14.57 13.57
CA PRO A 24 -3.46 15.05 12.21
C PRO A 24 -2.68 14.00 11.41
N ALA A 25 -3.36 13.37 10.45
CA ALA A 25 -2.79 12.37 9.58
C ALA A 25 -1.82 13.05 8.62
N SER A 26 -0.62 13.38 9.10
CA SER A 26 0.43 13.91 8.25
C SER A 26 0.97 12.76 7.41
N ALA A 27 0.83 12.85 6.09
CA ALA A 27 1.58 11.96 5.22
C ALA A 27 3.07 12.35 5.16
N ALA A 28 3.41 13.56 5.61
CA ALA A 28 4.76 14.09 5.70
C ALA A 28 5.54 13.56 6.91
N TYR A 29 5.40 12.28 7.28
CA TYR A 29 6.42 11.65 8.15
C TYR A 29 7.68 11.23 7.39
N TYR A 30 7.62 11.28 6.07
CA TYR A 30 8.62 10.76 5.16
C TYR A 30 9.33 11.92 4.46
N HIS A 31 10.66 11.94 4.48
CA HIS A 31 11.46 12.96 3.80
C HIS A 31 10.91 14.40 3.99
N ASP A 32 10.47 14.70 5.22
CA ASP A 32 9.80 15.95 5.56
C ASP A 32 10.84 17.07 5.67
N LEU A 33 10.89 17.93 4.65
CA LEU A 33 11.75 19.09 4.63
C LEU A 33 11.35 20.13 5.69
N GLU A 34 10.05 20.27 5.98
CA GLU A 34 9.55 21.26 6.95
C GLU A 34 10.05 20.96 8.36
N LYS A 35 10.15 19.67 8.69
CA LYS A 35 10.67 19.20 9.99
C LYS A 35 12.12 18.74 9.94
N ASN A 36 12.82 18.96 8.82
CA ASN A 36 14.19 18.51 8.58
C ASN A 36 14.42 17.03 8.93
N ARG A 37 13.42 16.18 8.67
CA ARG A 37 13.47 14.75 9.05
C ARG A 37 14.41 13.95 8.16
N GLN A 38 14.68 14.44 6.95
CA GLN A 38 15.76 13.97 6.10
C GLN A 38 16.66 15.16 5.75
N PRO A 39 17.85 15.28 6.39
CA PRO A 39 18.84 16.27 6.01
C PRO A 39 19.13 16.21 4.50
N CYS A 40 19.15 17.37 3.83
CA CYS A 40 19.52 17.43 2.40
C CYS A 40 20.87 16.76 2.11
N ALA A 41 21.78 16.76 3.08
CA ALA A 41 23.10 16.12 3.00
C ALA A 41 23.06 14.58 2.89
N ASP A 42 21.95 13.95 3.28
CA ASP A 42 21.77 12.50 3.12
C ASP A 42 21.48 12.09 1.67
N CYS A 43 21.14 13.05 0.80
CA CYS A 43 20.90 12.80 -0.62
C CYS A 43 21.80 13.61 -1.54
N HIS A 44 22.19 14.80 -1.09
CA HIS A 44 22.96 15.77 -1.85
C HIS A 44 24.31 16.05 -1.21
N THR A 45 25.26 16.46 -2.03
CA THR A 45 26.53 17.02 -1.57
C THR A 45 26.94 18.18 -2.47
N LEU A 46 27.25 19.31 -1.84
CA LEU A 46 27.65 20.53 -2.56
C LEU A 46 29.08 20.42 -3.11
N HIS A 47 29.97 19.78 -2.34
CA HIS A 47 31.40 19.75 -2.63
C HIS A 47 31.98 18.33 -2.74
N TYR A 48 31.17 17.30 -2.48
CA TYR A 48 31.63 15.91 -2.42
C TYR A 48 32.86 15.75 -1.51
N SER A 49 32.96 16.59 -0.48
CA SER A 49 34.01 16.59 0.51
C SER A 49 33.45 16.98 1.88
N GLU A 50 33.88 16.26 2.91
CA GLU A 50 33.54 16.49 4.31
C GLU A 50 34.81 16.31 5.16
N ALA A 51 35.15 17.31 5.98
CA ALA A 51 36.37 17.35 6.79
C ALA A 51 37.68 17.08 6.02
N GLY A 52 37.76 17.54 4.76
CA GLY A 52 38.94 17.36 3.90
C GLY A 52 39.06 15.98 3.26
N GLY A 53 38.13 15.07 3.53
CA GLY A 53 38.00 13.77 2.88
C GLY A 53 36.77 13.67 2.00
N GLN A 54 36.56 12.51 1.38
CA GLN A 54 35.31 12.15 0.72
C GLN A 54 34.27 11.75 1.78
N PRO A 55 33.00 12.17 1.69
CA PRO A 55 32.00 11.80 2.70
C PRO A 55 31.75 10.28 2.68
N THR A 56 31.44 9.69 3.84
CA THR A 56 31.44 8.24 4.02
C THR A 56 30.26 7.51 3.35
N LYS A 57 29.20 8.24 3.01
CA LYS A 57 27.95 7.68 2.46
C LYS A 57 27.73 7.97 0.96
N VAL A 58 28.80 8.31 0.22
CA VAL A 58 28.68 8.66 -1.22
C VAL A 58 29.15 7.53 -2.13
N GLU A 59 28.63 7.46 -3.35
CA GLU A 59 29.08 6.51 -4.38
C GLU A 59 30.30 7.11 -5.09
N PRO A 60 31.44 6.40 -5.22
CA PRO A 60 32.64 6.91 -5.87
C PRO A 60 32.39 7.54 -7.25
N GLY A 61 33.10 8.63 -7.55
CA GLY A 61 33.02 9.32 -8.84
C GLY A 61 31.98 10.45 -8.92
N GLY A 62 31.40 10.85 -7.79
CA GLY A 62 30.54 12.03 -7.71
C GLY A 62 31.30 13.36 -7.55
N PRO A 63 30.59 14.48 -7.30
CA PRO A 63 29.15 14.56 -7.17
C PRO A 63 28.45 14.25 -8.51
N PHE A 64 27.27 13.64 -8.45
CA PHE A 64 26.51 13.32 -9.64
C PHE A 64 25.59 14.49 -10.04
N ALA A 65 24.87 14.34 -11.15
CA ALA A 65 23.91 15.33 -11.61
C ALA A 65 22.96 15.74 -10.48
N ARG A 66 22.63 17.04 -10.40
CA ARG A 66 21.82 17.63 -9.31
C ARG A 66 22.44 17.47 -7.92
N LEU A 67 23.77 17.44 -7.86
CA LEU A 67 24.54 17.34 -6.62
C LEU A 67 24.24 16.05 -5.84
N LEU A 68 23.78 14.99 -6.49
CA LEU A 68 23.44 13.76 -5.80
C LEU A 68 24.69 13.01 -5.33
N ILE A 69 24.55 12.28 -4.23
CA ILE A 69 25.61 11.40 -3.69
C ILE A 69 25.63 10.01 -4.35
N ARG A 70 24.64 9.69 -5.19
CA ARG A 70 24.54 8.47 -5.99
C ARG A 70 24.23 8.79 -7.45
N ALA A 71 24.68 7.94 -8.37
CA ALA A 71 24.62 8.17 -9.81
C ALA A 71 23.21 8.17 -10.40
N THR A 72 22.26 7.50 -9.75
CA THR A 72 20.88 7.39 -10.22
C THR A 72 19.89 7.55 -9.07
N THR A 73 18.66 7.96 -9.40
CA THR A 73 17.56 8.05 -8.43
C THR A 73 17.33 6.74 -7.68
N ASN A 74 17.34 5.60 -8.38
CA ASN A 74 17.09 4.31 -7.72
C ASN A 74 18.22 3.96 -6.75
N LYS A 75 19.50 4.13 -7.14
CA LYS A 75 20.63 3.94 -6.21
C LYS A 75 20.55 4.85 -4.99
N LEU A 76 20.05 6.08 -5.17
CA LEU A 76 19.87 7.02 -4.08
C LEU A 76 18.83 6.54 -3.07
N CYS A 77 17.65 6.16 -3.53
CA CYS A 77 16.57 5.70 -2.65
C CYS A 77 16.91 4.34 -2.02
N LEU A 78 17.40 3.39 -2.82
CA LEU A 78 17.74 2.05 -2.35
C LEU A 78 18.93 2.05 -1.38
N PHE A 79 19.71 3.13 -1.27
CA PHE A 79 20.74 3.22 -0.23
C PHE A 79 20.19 3.11 1.19
N CYS A 80 18.94 3.52 1.42
CA CYS A 80 18.25 3.31 2.70
C CYS A 80 17.18 2.21 2.59
N HIS A 81 16.57 2.05 1.41
CA HIS A 81 15.39 1.18 1.21
C HIS A 81 15.72 -0.23 0.70
N ASP A 82 16.97 -0.69 0.77
CA ASP A 82 17.41 -2.04 0.40
C ASP A 82 17.40 -3.05 1.57
N GLY A 83 16.86 -2.65 2.72
CA GLY A 83 16.83 -3.45 3.94
C GLY A 83 18.07 -3.33 4.83
N SER A 84 19.10 -2.59 4.42
CA SER A 84 20.29 -2.35 5.24
C SER A 84 20.05 -1.34 6.37
N ASP A 85 19.15 -0.38 6.18
CA ASP A 85 18.71 0.53 7.23
C ASP A 85 17.38 0.03 7.83
N PRO A 86 17.39 -0.53 9.05
CA PRO A 86 16.18 -1.07 9.64
C PRO A 86 15.17 0.02 10.02
N LYS A 87 15.54 1.31 9.93
CA LYS A 87 14.63 2.44 10.16
C LYS A 87 13.86 2.84 8.91
N ALA A 88 14.29 2.41 7.72
CA ALA A 88 13.58 2.61 6.47
C ALA A 88 12.79 1.34 6.10
N PRO A 89 11.62 1.46 5.43
CA PRO A 89 10.98 0.29 4.86
C PRO A 89 11.86 -0.28 3.75
N ASP A 90 12.14 -1.56 3.84
CA ASP A 90 12.74 -2.31 2.74
C ASP A 90 11.69 -2.49 1.63
N VAL A 91 12.13 -2.24 0.39
CA VAL A 91 11.30 -2.38 -0.81
C VAL A 91 11.84 -3.44 -1.77
N LEU A 92 12.88 -4.18 -1.41
CA LEU A 92 13.44 -5.28 -2.19
C LEU A 92 12.95 -6.64 -1.67
N GLU A 93 13.26 -7.71 -2.42
CA GLU A 93 12.99 -9.15 -2.19
C GLU A 93 13.05 -9.61 -0.71
N PRO A 94 12.41 -10.76 -0.35
CA PRO A 94 11.62 -10.91 0.87
C PRO A 94 12.24 -10.25 2.09
N VAL A 95 11.59 -9.16 2.46
CA VAL A 95 12.03 -8.27 3.50
C VAL A 95 12.12 -9.03 4.84
N ALA A 96 13.35 -9.33 5.26
CA ALA A 96 13.61 -9.96 6.56
C ALA A 96 12.98 -9.17 7.72
N MET A 97 12.80 -7.86 7.54
CA MET A 97 12.16 -6.97 8.51
C MET A 97 10.70 -7.35 8.83
N TYR A 98 9.96 -7.98 7.91
CA TYR A 98 8.55 -8.38 8.15
C TYR A 98 8.41 -9.86 8.53
N ALA A 99 9.51 -10.62 8.62
CA ALA A 99 9.45 -12.03 9.00
C ALA A 99 8.88 -12.18 10.42
N GLY A 100 7.80 -12.94 10.56
CA GLY A 100 7.14 -13.19 11.85
C GLY A 100 6.34 -12.01 12.40
N SER A 101 6.08 -10.97 11.61
CA SER A 101 5.21 -9.84 11.98
C SER A 101 3.71 -10.21 11.97
N GLY A 102 3.36 -11.36 11.39
CA GLY A 102 1.99 -11.76 11.04
C GLY A 102 1.45 -11.09 9.77
N ASP A 103 2.33 -10.41 9.04
CA ASP A 103 2.07 -9.63 7.84
C ASP A 103 3.40 -9.53 7.07
N GLU A 104 3.76 -10.60 6.36
CA GLU A 104 5.12 -10.88 5.88
C GLU A 104 5.58 -9.96 4.74
N HIS A 105 4.80 -8.93 4.39
CA HIS A 105 5.16 -7.95 3.38
C HIS A 105 4.70 -6.54 3.74
N SER A 106 5.31 -5.55 3.09
CA SER A 106 4.79 -4.19 3.16
C SER A 106 3.43 -4.11 2.44
N GLY A 107 2.56 -3.17 2.80
CA GLY A 107 1.28 -2.93 2.11
C GLY A 107 1.43 -2.60 0.61
N ALA A 108 2.61 -2.16 0.17
CA ALA A 108 2.94 -1.91 -1.23
C ALA A 108 3.71 -3.08 -1.89
N GLY A 109 4.12 -4.08 -1.11
CA GLY A 109 4.95 -5.20 -1.55
C GLY A 109 6.43 -4.83 -1.72
N SER A 110 7.09 -5.52 -2.65
CA SER A 110 8.51 -5.38 -2.97
C SER A 110 8.77 -5.45 -4.47
N PHE A 111 9.91 -4.91 -4.91
CA PHE A 111 10.41 -5.06 -6.25
C PHE A 111 11.17 -6.39 -6.34
N ALA A 112 10.61 -7.34 -7.08
CA ALA A 112 11.25 -8.62 -7.32
C ALA A 112 12.59 -8.47 -8.10
N ASN A 113 12.64 -7.48 -9.00
CA ASN A 113 13.88 -7.10 -9.68
C ASN A 113 14.09 -5.58 -9.65
N SER A 114 15.16 -5.14 -8.99
CA SER A 114 15.69 -3.77 -9.13
C SER A 114 16.95 -3.77 -9.99
N GLY A 115 16.86 -3.29 -11.24
CA GLY A 115 18.02 -3.10 -12.12
C GLY A 115 18.42 -4.27 -13.03
N GLY A 116 17.49 -5.17 -13.39
CA GLY A 116 17.76 -6.39 -14.17
C GLY A 116 16.85 -6.66 -15.38
N THR A 117 16.40 -7.90 -15.56
CA THR A 117 15.42 -8.28 -16.61
C THR A 117 14.00 -8.09 -16.07
N ALA A 118 13.05 -7.75 -16.94
CA ALA A 118 11.66 -7.57 -16.53
C ALA A 118 11.11 -8.83 -15.86
N GLY A 119 10.55 -8.67 -14.67
CA GLY A 119 9.90 -9.73 -13.90
C GLY A 119 8.43 -9.87 -14.27
N LEU A 120 7.88 -11.05 -14.02
CA LEU A 120 6.43 -11.24 -14.10
C LEU A 120 5.70 -10.81 -12.83
N ASN A 121 6.43 -10.34 -11.80
CA ASN A 121 5.96 -10.23 -10.42
C ASN A 121 5.51 -8.83 -10.02
N GLY A 122 5.47 -7.86 -10.94
CA GLY A 122 5.03 -6.51 -10.66
C GLY A 122 5.76 -5.47 -11.51
N HIS A 123 6.04 -4.32 -10.90
CA HIS A 123 6.87 -3.29 -11.48
C HIS A 123 8.36 -3.61 -11.27
N ASP A 124 9.20 -3.14 -12.19
CA ASP A 124 10.65 -3.25 -12.07
C ASP A 124 11.29 -1.86 -12.16
N LEU A 125 12.35 -1.64 -11.39
CA LEU A 125 13.04 -0.35 -11.34
C LEU A 125 14.16 -0.26 -12.38
N GLY A 126 14.24 0.87 -13.07
CA GLY A 126 15.33 1.20 -13.99
C GLY A 126 15.26 0.47 -15.33
N LEU A 127 14.16 -0.22 -15.60
CA LEU A 127 13.96 -0.90 -16.88
C LEU A 127 13.21 0.01 -17.83
N ASN A 128 13.71 0.10 -19.06
CA ASN A 128 12.98 0.71 -20.15
C ASN A 128 11.85 -0.26 -20.54
N ALA A 129 10.71 -0.14 -19.84
CA ALA A 129 9.52 -0.90 -20.19
C ALA A 129 9.12 -0.51 -21.62
N THR A 130 8.95 -1.50 -22.50
CA THR A 130 8.51 -1.28 -23.89
C THR A 130 6.99 -1.09 -23.99
N ALA A 131 6.24 -1.31 -22.91
CA ALA A 131 4.80 -1.05 -22.80
C ALA A 131 4.37 -0.95 -21.34
N VAL A 132 3.57 0.06 -20.98
CA VAL A 132 2.79 0.05 -19.73
C VAL A 132 1.53 -0.79 -19.97
N PRO A 133 1.26 -1.85 -19.20
CA PRO A 133 0.07 -2.69 -19.39
C PRO A 133 -1.21 -1.87 -19.36
N PHE A 134 -2.15 -2.16 -20.26
CA PHE A 134 -3.45 -1.49 -20.33
C PHE A 134 -3.31 0.05 -20.31
N SER A 135 -2.36 0.56 -21.09
CA SER A 135 -2.13 2.00 -21.23
C SER A 135 -2.18 2.44 -22.69
N SER A 136 -2.65 3.66 -22.92
CA SER A 136 -2.45 4.40 -24.17
C SER A 136 -1.27 5.37 -24.11
N LEU A 137 -0.65 5.50 -22.94
CA LEU A 137 0.39 6.48 -22.66
C LEU A 137 1.76 6.03 -23.17
N THR A 138 2.67 7.00 -23.30
CA THR A 138 4.07 6.75 -23.62
C THR A 138 4.73 5.89 -22.53
N ASN A 139 5.63 5.02 -22.96
CA ASN A 139 6.44 4.21 -22.05
C ASN A 139 7.23 5.06 -21.07
N VAL A 140 7.31 4.58 -19.83
CA VAL A 140 8.08 5.21 -18.77
C VAL A 140 9.13 4.24 -18.24
N THR A 141 10.33 4.75 -17.98
CA THR A 141 11.32 4.05 -17.16
C THR A 141 10.97 4.32 -15.71
N LEU A 142 10.52 3.28 -15.00
CA LEU A 142 10.13 3.45 -13.61
C LEU A 142 11.35 3.66 -12.72
N THR A 143 11.26 4.69 -11.89
CA THR A 143 12.18 4.97 -10.79
C THR A 143 11.37 5.15 -9.51
N CYS A 144 12.03 5.16 -8.35
CA CYS A 144 11.35 5.51 -7.10
C CYS A 144 10.63 6.88 -7.21
N ALA A 145 11.26 7.84 -7.89
CA ALA A 145 10.70 9.18 -8.09
C ALA A 145 9.63 9.27 -9.19
N SER A 146 9.33 8.16 -9.88
CA SER A 146 8.19 8.11 -10.83
C SER A 146 6.85 8.01 -10.09
N CYS A 147 6.87 7.51 -8.85
CA CYS A 147 5.68 7.37 -8.01
C CYS A 147 5.74 8.23 -6.74
N HIS A 148 6.94 8.51 -6.22
CA HIS A 148 7.15 9.24 -4.98
C HIS A 148 7.81 10.61 -5.20
N ASP A 149 7.50 11.59 -4.35
CA ASP A 149 8.27 12.81 -4.23
C ASP A 149 9.40 12.63 -3.20
N PRO A 150 10.67 12.70 -3.61
CA PRO A 150 11.79 12.62 -2.68
C PRO A 150 11.85 13.80 -1.69
N HIS A 151 11.14 14.90 -1.96
CA HIS A 151 11.06 16.07 -1.08
C HIS A 151 9.80 16.08 -0.19
N GLY A 152 9.01 15.00 -0.22
CA GLY A 152 7.80 14.86 0.57
C GLY A 152 6.54 15.39 -0.12
N THR A 153 5.39 14.78 0.20
CA THR A 153 4.08 15.34 -0.14
C THR A 153 3.10 15.14 1.02
N ALA A 154 1.94 15.79 0.94
CA ALA A 154 0.81 15.49 1.82
C ALA A 154 0.06 14.18 1.45
N ASN A 155 0.49 13.48 0.39
CA ASN A 155 -0.11 12.21 0.00
C ASN A 155 0.55 11.04 0.72
N TYR A 156 -0.24 9.98 0.91
CA TYR A 156 0.18 8.71 1.48
C TYR A 156 1.52 8.23 0.91
N ARG A 157 2.48 7.93 1.80
CA ARG A 157 3.85 7.52 1.45
C ARG A 157 4.55 8.46 0.46
N ASN A 158 4.30 9.77 0.53
CA ASN A 158 4.85 10.76 -0.41
C ASN A 158 4.53 10.48 -1.88
N VAL A 159 3.43 9.80 -2.22
CA VAL A 159 3.14 9.58 -3.64
C VAL A 159 2.90 10.90 -4.38
N LEU A 160 3.31 10.98 -5.63
CA LEU A 160 3.02 12.08 -6.52
C LEU A 160 1.52 12.15 -6.78
N THR A 161 0.99 13.36 -7.00
CA THR A 161 -0.39 13.50 -7.46
C THR A 161 -0.52 13.04 -8.91
N ALA A 162 0.46 13.31 -9.75
CA ALA A 162 0.43 13.03 -11.19
C ALA A 162 1.69 12.26 -11.64
N PRO A 163 1.77 10.93 -11.43
CA PRO A 163 2.95 10.15 -11.81
C PRO A 163 3.27 10.21 -13.31
N THR A 164 2.29 10.51 -14.16
CA THR A 164 2.44 10.71 -15.62
C THR A 164 2.28 12.16 -16.07
N GLY A 165 2.19 13.12 -15.14
CA GLY A 165 1.92 14.53 -15.47
C GLY A 165 0.46 14.84 -15.88
N GLY A 166 -0.48 13.92 -15.58
CA GLY A 166 -1.91 14.14 -15.73
C GLY A 166 -2.50 15.21 -14.79
N PRO A 167 -3.85 15.33 -14.71
CA PRO A 167 -4.55 16.33 -13.89
C PRO A 167 -4.19 16.27 -12.39
N GLY A 168 -3.67 15.13 -11.95
CA GLY A 168 -3.24 14.91 -10.59
C GLY A 168 -4.36 14.38 -9.69
N ILE A 169 -4.07 13.27 -9.02
CA ILE A 169 -4.92 12.61 -8.04
C ILE A 169 -4.12 12.50 -6.75
N GLY A 170 -4.43 13.35 -5.78
CA GLY A 170 -3.87 13.22 -4.43
C GLY A 170 -4.56 12.10 -3.67
N VAL A 171 -3.78 11.13 -3.18
CA VAL A 171 -4.21 10.09 -2.23
C VAL A 171 -3.82 10.58 -0.84
N VAL A 172 -4.70 11.31 -0.18
CA VAL A 172 -4.37 12.05 1.04
C VAL A 172 -4.59 11.21 2.30
N MET A 173 -3.61 11.19 3.20
CA MET A 173 -3.73 10.51 4.50
C MET A 173 -4.83 11.12 5.37
N GLY A 174 -5.62 10.26 6.03
CA GLY A 174 -6.78 10.65 6.83
C GLY A 174 -7.99 11.14 6.02
N THR A 175 -7.88 11.20 4.69
CA THR A 175 -9.00 11.56 3.80
C THR A 175 -9.34 10.41 2.87
N ASP A 176 -8.38 9.95 2.06
CA ASP A 176 -8.56 8.92 1.03
C ASP A 176 -8.04 7.55 1.50
N LEU A 177 -7.07 7.56 2.43
CA LEU A 177 -6.47 6.38 3.03
C LEU A 177 -6.23 6.62 4.53
N PHE A 178 -6.41 5.59 5.33
CA PHE A 178 -6.23 5.61 6.77
C PHE A 178 -5.18 4.61 7.24
N ARG A 179 -4.58 4.92 8.38
CA ARG A 179 -3.59 4.10 9.06
C ARG A 179 -3.79 4.16 10.57
N GLU A 180 -3.58 3.05 11.26
CA GLU A 180 -3.65 2.99 12.72
C GLU A 180 -2.36 3.47 13.36
N VAL A 181 -1.23 2.90 12.92
CA VAL A 181 0.08 3.14 13.50
C VAL A 181 0.91 3.99 12.54
N PRO A 182 1.17 5.28 12.82
CA PRO A 182 2.08 6.07 12.01
C PRO A 182 3.55 5.60 12.19
N PRO A 183 4.46 5.96 11.27
CA PRO A 183 5.89 5.78 11.48
C PRO A 183 6.35 6.48 12.77
N GLY A 184 7.34 5.90 13.43
CA GLY A 184 7.92 6.49 14.65
C GLY A 184 8.69 7.77 14.37
N ASP A 185 8.72 8.67 15.36
CA ASP A 185 9.52 9.90 15.36
C ASP A 185 10.35 9.97 16.66
N PRO A 186 11.66 9.69 16.62
CA PRO A 186 12.46 9.35 15.45
C PRO A 186 12.17 7.94 14.90
N PRO A 187 12.55 7.64 13.64
CA PRO A 187 12.39 6.31 13.06
C PRO A 187 13.10 5.20 13.86
N SER A 188 12.43 4.05 13.98
CA SER A 188 12.97 2.84 14.60
C SER A 188 12.45 1.60 13.87
N THR A 189 13.15 0.47 14.00
CA THR A 189 12.77 -0.79 13.36
C THR A 189 11.35 -1.22 13.69
N THR A 190 11.01 -1.26 14.98
CA THR A 190 9.67 -1.66 15.43
C THR A 190 8.59 -0.74 14.89
N ALA A 191 8.84 0.57 14.90
CA ALA A 191 7.87 1.54 14.40
C ALA A 191 7.70 1.44 12.87
N SER A 192 8.78 1.20 12.13
CA SER A 192 8.71 0.99 10.68
C SER A 192 7.92 -0.27 10.33
N ILE A 193 8.21 -1.40 10.97
CA ILE A 193 7.43 -2.64 10.76
C ILE A 193 5.94 -2.40 11.00
N ALA A 194 5.60 -1.81 12.15
CA ALA A 194 4.20 -1.54 12.49
C ALA A 194 3.53 -0.56 11.50
N ALA A 195 4.27 0.44 11.00
CA ALA A 195 3.75 1.46 10.10
C ALA A 195 3.50 0.97 8.68
N TYR A 196 4.26 -0.01 8.19
CA TYR A 196 4.28 -0.37 6.77
C TYR A 196 3.68 -1.73 6.42
N LYS A 197 3.38 -2.56 7.42
CA LYS A 197 2.63 -3.81 7.23
C LYS A 197 1.27 -3.56 6.57
N GLU A 198 0.82 -4.47 5.71
CA GLU A 198 -0.42 -4.35 4.93
C GLU A 198 -1.66 -4.09 5.81
N SER A 199 -1.77 -4.82 6.90
CA SER A 199 -2.89 -4.79 7.87
C SER A 199 -3.09 -3.43 8.51
N ASN A 200 -2.06 -2.58 8.53
CA ASN A 200 -2.11 -1.22 9.06
C ASN A 200 -2.75 -0.21 8.09
N GLU A 201 -3.35 -0.67 6.98
CA GLU A 201 -3.90 0.21 5.95
C GLU A 201 -5.40 -0.01 5.75
N GLY A 202 -6.12 1.08 5.55
CA GLY A 202 -7.53 1.07 5.22
C GLY A 202 -7.86 2.12 4.15
N TYR A 203 -8.71 1.74 3.20
CA TYR A 203 -8.88 2.48 1.95
C TYR A 203 -10.28 3.09 1.87
N LYS A 204 -10.39 4.34 1.42
CA LYS A 204 -11.66 5.03 1.23
C LYS A 204 -11.90 5.45 -0.21
N ALA A 205 -10.91 6.03 -0.87
CA ALA A 205 -11.09 6.57 -2.20
C ALA A 205 -9.76 6.71 -2.96
N LYS A 206 -9.88 6.97 -4.27
CA LYS A 206 -8.82 7.44 -5.19
C LYS A 206 -7.62 6.52 -5.42
N THR A 207 -7.43 5.44 -4.67
CA THR A 207 -6.29 4.53 -4.87
C THR A 207 -6.28 3.94 -6.27
N SER A 208 -7.40 3.36 -6.74
CA SER A 208 -7.48 2.85 -8.12
C SER A 208 -7.34 3.95 -9.17
N ALA A 209 -7.93 5.12 -8.89
CA ALA A 209 -7.86 6.27 -9.79
C ALA A 209 -6.42 6.75 -9.99
N TRP A 210 -5.61 6.75 -8.93
CA TRP A 210 -4.17 7.05 -8.98
C TRP A 210 -3.40 6.00 -9.80
N CYS A 211 -3.66 4.70 -9.62
CA CYS A 211 -3.07 3.66 -10.48
C CYS A 211 -3.41 3.88 -11.96
N ALA A 212 -4.63 4.33 -12.23
CA ALA A 212 -5.11 4.57 -13.58
C ALA A 212 -4.58 5.87 -14.23
N GLU A 213 -3.73 6.65 -13.55
CA GLU A 213 -2.95 7.72 -14.19
C GLU A 213 -1.85 7.15 -15.10
N CYS A 214 -1.36 5.94 -14.82
CA CYS A 214 -0.47 5.18 -15.71
C CYS A 214 -1.23 4.15 -16.54
N HIS A 215 -2.23 3.48 -15.93
CA HIS A 215 -3.02 2.42 -16.54
C HIS A 215 -4.39 2.92 -17.02
N ASP A 216 -4.40 3.92 -17.89
CA ASP A 216 -5.58 4.68 -18.29
C ASP A 216 -6.68 3.84 -18.98
N ARG A 217 -6.34 2.67 -19.55
CA ARG A 217 -7.33 1.75 -20.13
C ARG A 217 -7.98 0.80 -19.11
N LEU A 218 -7.61 0.90 -17.83
CA LEU A 218 -8.27 0.18 -16.72
C LEU A 218 -9.47 0.94 -16.13
N LYS A 219 -9.75 2.18 -16.56
CA LYS A 219 -10.91 2.92 -16.03
C LYS A 219 -12.23 2.34 -16.58
N PRO A 220 -13.28 2.24 -15.75
CA PRO A 220 -14.55 1.58 -16.10
C PRO A 220 -15.36 2.26 -17.21
N ALA A 221 -15.00 3.48 -17.64
CA ALA A 221 -15.67 4.16 -18.75
C ALA A 221 -15.65 3.37 -20.07
N VAL A 222 -14.78 2.35 -20.19
CA VAL A 222 -14.66 1.49 -21.37
C VAL A 222 -15.33 0.12 -21.20
N ASN A 223 -15.80 -0.24 -19.99
CA ASN A 223 -16.26 -1.60 -19.68
C ASN A 223 -17.77 -1.69 -19.45
N THR A 224 -18.42 -2.44 -20.33
CA THR A 224 -19.75 -3.02 -20.09
C THR A 224 -19.60 -4.50 -19.73
N LEU A 225 -20.66 -5.13 -19.20
CA LEU A 225 -20.70 -6.59 -19.01
C LEU A 225 -20.40 -7.37 -20.31
N SER A 226 -20.65 -6.76 -21.48
CA SER A 226 -20.47 -7.36 -22.81
C SER A 226 -19.08 -7.19 -23.45
N ASN A 227 -18.20 -6.34 -22.92
CA ASN A 227 -16.87 -6.08 -23.50
C ASN A 227 -15.76 -6.05 -22.44
N ARG A 228 -15.87 -6.92 -21.45
CA ARG A 228 -14.99 -6.92 -20.28
C ARG A 228 -13.64 -7.55 -20.65
N VAL A 229 -12.61 -6.72 -20.82
CA VAL A 229 -11.21 -7.16 -21.00
C VAL A 229 -10.39 -7.15 -19.70
N HIS A 230 -10.94 -6.63 -18.59
CA HIS A 230 -10.31 -6.62 -17.26
C HIS A 230 -11.34 -6.67 -16.12
N HIS A 231 -10.90 -7.01 -14.92
CA HIS A 231 -11.76 -7.02 -13.73
C HIS A 231 -12.22 -5.60 -13.37
N LEU A 232 -13.43 -5.48 -12.83
CA LEU A 232 -13.97 -4.17 -12.42
C LEU A 232 -13.34 -3.71 -11.11
N THR A 233 -13.12 -2.40 -11.01
CA THR A 233 -12.55 -1.69 -9.86
C THR A 233 -13.45 -0.51 -9.51
N ASP A 234 -13.39 -0.06 -8.26
CA ASP A 234 -14.22 0.99 -7.67
C ASP A 234 -15.73 0.69 -7.80
N VAL A 235 -16.09 -0.60 -7.74
CA VAL A 235 -17.47 -1.08 -7.79
C VAL A 235 -17.83 -1.85 -6.53
N PRO A 236 -19.05 -1.66 -5.97
CA PRO A 236 -19.49 -2.41 -4.80
C PRO A 236 -19.63 -3.91 -5.12
N LEU A 237 -19.22 -4.75 -4.17
CA LEU A 237 -19.36 -6.22 -4.29
C LEU A 237 -20.83 -6.65 -4.45
N ASN A 238 -21.77 -5.93 -3.85
CA ASN A 238 -23.20 -6.19 -3.97
C ASN A 238 -23.89 -5.45 -5.12
N GLY A 239 -23.14 -4.90 -6.08
CA GLY A 239 -23.74 -4.23 -7.23
C GLY A 239 -24.60 -5.18 -8.08
N ALA A 240 -25.49 -4.61 -8.90
CA ALA A 240 -26.26 -5.40 -9.84
C ALA A 240 -25.35 -5.98 -10.95
N GLY A 241 -25.53 -7.26 -11.28
CA GLY A 241 -24.80 -7.92 -12.38
C GLY A 241 -23.42 -8.47 -12.01
N TYR A 242 -23.03 -8.42 -10.72
CA TYR A 242 -21.80 -9.05 -10.26
C TYR A 242 -22.08 -10.46 -9.71
N PRO A 243 -21.30 -11.48 -10.11
CA PRO A 243 -21.38 -12.85 -9.59
C PRO A 243 -20.82 -13.02 -8.17
N ALA A 244 -20.90 -11.99 -7.32
CA ALA A 244 -20.45 -12.06 -5.94
C ALA A 244 -21.50 -12.72 -5.05
N ASP A 245 -21.03 -13.33 -3.96
CA ASP A 245 -21.86 -13.69 -2.81
C ASP A 245 -21.56 -12.70 -1.67
N PRO A 246 -22.41 -11.67 -1.46
CA PRO A 246 -22.15 -10.67 -0.43
C PRO A 246 -22.22 -11.22 0.99
N ALA A 247 -22.92 -12.35 1.23
CA ALA A 247 -22.99 -12.96 2.54
C ALA A 247 -21.69 -13.71 2.87
N HIS A 248 -21.17 -14.43 1.88
CA HIS A 248 -19.83 -15.04 1.91
C HIS A 248 -18.74 -13.99 2.17
N TRP A 249 -18.76 -12.88 1.41
CA TRP A 249 -17.86 -11.76 1.65
C TRP A 249 -18.01 -11.21 3.08
N GLN A 250 -19.23 -10.86 3.48
CA GLN A 250 -19.46 -10.23 4.78
C GLN A 250 -19.04 -11.14 5.94
N GLY A 251 -19.32 -12.44 5.84
CA GLY A 251 -18.96 -13.44 6.84
C GLY A 251 -17.46 -13.75 6.88
N GLY A 252 -16.74 -13.60 5.76
CA GLY A 252 -15.35 -14.06 5.67
C GLY A 252 -15.24 -15.57 5.80
N THR A 253 -16.24 -16.28 5.28
CA THR A 253 -16.39 -17.72 5.37
C THR A 253 -16.56 -18.28 3.97
N GLY A 254 -16.33 -19.59 3.80
CA GLY A 254 -16.52 -20.30 2.52
C GLY A 254 -15.26 -20.38 1.65
N PRO A 255 -15.36 -20.88 0.39
CA PRO A 255 -14.24 -21.00 -0.54
C PRO A 255 -13.40 -19.72 -0.69
N GLY A 256 -12.08 -19.88 -0.62
CA GLY A 256 -11.11 -18.80 -0.81
C GLY A 256 -10.75 -17.99 0.44
N TYR A 257 -11.48 -18.17 1.55
CA TYR A 257 -11.10 -17.64 2.85
C TYR A 257 -10.26 -18.65 3.63
N GLY A 258 -9.07 -18.22 4.04
CA GLY A 258 -8.15 -18.97 4.87
C GLY A 258 -7.48 -18.06 5.91
N THR A 259 -6.58 -18.63 6.71
CA THR A 259 -5.88 -17.91 7.77
C THR A 259 -4.54 -17.36 7.34
N ALA A 260 -3.85 -18.00 6.40
CA ALA A 260 -2.56 -17.57 5.89
C ALA A 260 -2.40 -18.00 4.42
N THR A 261 -1.69 -17.20 3.63
CA THR A 261 -1.42 -17.51 2.23
C THR A 261 -0.28 -18.53 2.12
N GLY A 262 -0.49 -19.62 1.38
CA GLY A 262 0.53 -20.62 1.12
C GLY A 262 0.77 -21.58 2.28
N ASP A 263 -0.17 -21.66 3.24
CA ASP A 263 -0.18 -22.74 4.23
C ASP A 263 -0.75 -24.04 3.61
N ALA A 264 -0.96 -25.07 4.44
CA ALA A 264 -1.50 -26.35 3.96
C ALA A 264 -3.05 -26.38 3.87
N VAL A 265 -3.72 -25.25 4.12
CA VAL A 265 -5.18 -25.10 4.17
C VAL A 265 -5.64 -24.28 2.96
N GLU A 266 -6.71 -24.72 2.28
CA GLU A 266 -7.26 -23.95 1.15
C GLU A 266 -7.77 -22.58 1.63
N GLY A 267 -7.32 -21.51 0.98
CA GLY A 267 -7.84 -20.17 1.20
C GLY A 267 -6.75 -19.17 1.54
N VAL A 268 -7.04 -17.88 1.30
CA VAL A 268 -6.14 -16.79 1.71
C VAL A 268 -6.84 -15.85 2.69
N PRO A 269 -6.09 -15.05 3.45
CA PRO A 269 -6.67 -13.98 4.24
C PRO A 269 -7.58 -13.09 3.39
N ARG A 270 -8.55 -12.45 4.05
CA ARG A 270 -9.47 -11.53 3.38
C ARG A 270 -8.69 -10.48 2.58
N LEU A 271 -8.98 -10.38 1.29
CA LEU A 271 -8.39 -9.38 0.42
C LEU A 271 -8.75 -7.96 0.88
N ARG A 272 -7.87 -7.00 0.59
CA ARG A 272 -8.10 -5.58 0.87
C ARG A 272 -9.35 -5.07 0.16
N PHE A 273 -9.99 -4.05 0.71
CA PHE A 273 -11.18 -3.45 0.13
C PHE A 273 -11.26 -1.98 0.48
N GLN A 274 -12.11 -1.26 -0.25
CA GLN A 274 -12.41 0.13 -0.02
C GLN A 274 -13.77 0.31 0.66
N VAL A 275 -13.83 1.27 1.58
CA VAL A 275 -15.05 1.71 2.27
C VAL A 275 -15.27 3.20 1.98
N SER A 276 -16.07 3.52 0.97
CA SER A 276 -16.28 4.91 0.50
C SER A 276 -16.81 5.86 1.60
N GLY A 277 -17.55 5.32 2.57
CA GLY A 277 -18.07 6.07 3.72
C GLY A 277 -17.13 6.19 4.93
N ALA A 278 -15.90 5.66 4.87
CA ALA A 278 -15.00 5.69 6.02
C ALA A 278 -14.55 7.10 6.38
N VAL A 279 -14.43 7.34 7.69
CA VAL A 279 -13.99 8.63 8.27
C VAL A 279 -12.74 8.48 9.14
N ASP A 280 -12.35 7.24 9.43
CA ASP A 280 -11.18 6.89 10.23
C ASP A 280 -10.68 5.48 9.87
N PHE A 281 -9.60 5.04 10.53
CA PHE A 281 -9.05 3.71 10.32
C PHE A 281 -10.05 2.61 10.67
N ALA A 282 -10.70 2.67 11.83
CA ALA A 282 -11.63 1.63 12.27
C ALA A 282 -12.79 1.41 11.27
N THR A 283 -13.42 2.50 10.83
CA THR A 283 -14.51 2.47 9.84
C THR A 283 -14.02 2.05 8.45
N SER A 284 -12.77 2.31 8.09
CA SER A 284 -12.17 1.84 6.83
C SER A 284 -11.88 0.34 6.78
N LYS A 285 -11.89 -0.34 7.94
CA LYS A 285 -11.76 -1.80 8.04
C LYS A 285 -13.11 -2.50 8.23
N ALA A 286 -14.22 -1.75 8.29
CA ALA A 286 -15.54 -2.31 8.48
C ALA A 286 -16.01 -3.09 7.24
N VAL A 287 -16.12 -4.41 7.41
CA VAL A 287 -16.60 -5.31 6.37
C VAL A 287 -18.11 -5.10 6.17
N ALA A 288 -18.49 -4.82 4.93
CA ALA A 288 -19.88 -4.64 4.50
C ALA A 288 -20.08 -5.17 3.08
N ARG A 289 -21.34 -5.46 2.74
CA ARG A 289 -21.72 -5.88 1.38
C ARG A 289 -21.45 -4.81 0.31
N SER A 290 -21.42 -3.56 0.74
CA SER A 290 -21.13 -2.39 -0.08
C SER A 290 -19.64 -2.05 -0.18
N ASN A 291 -18.74 -2.88 0.37
CA ASN A 291 -17.31 -2.67 0.16
C ASN A 291 -16.99 -2.75 -1.34
N GLU A 292 -16.01 -1.97 -1.76
CA GLU A 292 -15.60 -1.86 -3.16
C GLU A 292 -14.28 -2.59 -3.39
N VAL A 293 -14.18 -3.24 -4.55
CA VAL A 293 -12.93 -3.82 -5.05
C VAL A 293 -12.08 -2.70 -5.65
N ILE A 294 -10.82 -2.59 -5.26
CA ILE A 294 -9.87 -1.60 -5.79
C ILE A 294 -8.66 -2.31 -6.42
N CYS A 295 -7.80 -1.58 -7.13
CA CYS A 295 -6.56 -2.16 -7.65
C CYS A 295 -5.73 -2.83 -6.53
N GLY A 296 -5.67 -2.19 -5.36
CA GLY A 296 -5.02 -2.69 -4.16
C GLY A 296 -5.71 -3.88 -3.49
N THR A 297 -6.90 -4.30 -3.92
CA THR A 297 -7.54 -5.53 -3.40
C THR A 297 -6.71 -6.75 -3.74
N CYS A 298 -6.18 -6.79 -4.97
CA CYS A 298 -5.46 -7.94 -5.48
C CYS A 298 -3.98 -7.67 -5.69
N HIS A 299 -3.60 -6.44 -6.04
CA HIS A 299 -2.26 -6.10 -6.46
C HIS A 299 -1.47 -5.33 -5.40
N LEU A 300 -0.16 -5.55 -5.39
CA LEU A 300 0.84 -4.78 -4.67
C LEU A 300 1.47 -3.77 -5.64
N ALA A 301 1.61 -2.53 -5.19
CA ALA A 301 2.03 -1.42 -6.05
C ALA A 301 3.47 -1.55 -6.57
N HIS A 302 4.39 -2.10 -5.77
CA HIS A 302 5.76 -2.41 -6.21
C HIS A 302 5.80 -3.76 -6.95
N GLY A 303 5.06 -4.74 -6.45
CA GLY A 303 5.12 -6.13 -6.86
C GLY A 303 5.16 -7.04 -5.64
N GLY A 304 5.48 -8.31 -5.84
CA GLY A 304 5.69 -9.20 -4.71
C GLY A 304 6.14 -10.60 -5.11
N LYS A 305 5.92 -11.55 -4.20
CA LYS A 305 6.30 -12.96 -4.42
C LYS A 305 5.57 -13.61 -5.59
N TYR A 306 4.36 -13.17 -5.88
CA TYR A 306 3.47 -13.81 -6.84
C TYR A 306 3.38 -13.03 -8.14
N ARG A 307 3.14 -13.76 -9.23
CA ARG A 307 3.01 -13.20 -10.56
C ARG A 307 1.94 -12.12 -10.61
N LYS A 308 2.19 -11.12 -11.45
CA LYS A 308 1.40 -9.90 -11.66
C LYS A 308 1.27 -9.04 -10.40
N GLY A 309 2.19 -9.20 -9.44
CA GLY A 309 2.16 -8.49 -8.16
C GLY A 309 0.95 -8.84 -7.32
N LEU A 310 0.42 -10.07 -7.44
CA LEU A 310 -0.74 -10.50 -6.68
C LEU A 310 -0.37 -10.73 -5.20
N VAL A 311 -1.36 -10.67 -4.31
CA VAL A 311 -1.19 -11.00 -2.88
C VAL A 311 -1.35 -12.50 -2.57
N TRP A 312 -1.59 -13.33 -3.58
CA TRP A 312 -1.70 -14.78 -3.47
C TRP A 312 -1.10 -15.51 -4.69
N PRO A 313 -0.76 -16.81 -4.58
CA PRO A 313 -0.09 -17.58 -5.65
C PRO A 313 -1.05 -18.01 -6.78
N TYR A 314 -1.66 -17.04 -7.46
CA TYR A 314 -2.58 -17.29 -8.56
C TYR A 314 -1.90 -18.02 -9.73
N LEU A 315 -2.33 -19.27 -9.99
CA LEU A 315 -1.80 -20.12 -11.05
C LEU A 315 -0.28 -20.35 -10.99
N GLU A 316 0.31 -20.26 -9.79
CA GLU A 316 1.73 -20.60 -9.62
C GLU A 316 1.93 -22.11 -9.73
N GLN A 317 3.00 -22.52 -10.40
CA GLN A 317 3.31 -23.94 -10.56
C GLN A 317 3.56 -24.58 -9.19
N GLY A 318 2.76 -25.59 -8.83
CA GLY A 318 2.85 -26.28 -7.54
C GLY A 318 1.99 -25.68 -6.42
N SER A 319 1.38 -24.51 -6.61
CA SER A 319 0.46 -23.93 -5.62
C SER A 319 -0.98 -24.37 -5.90
N PHE A 320 -1.34 -25.59 -5.50
CA PHE A 320 -2.70 -26.10 -5.70
C PHE A 320 -3.68 -25.62 -4.62
N VAL A 321 -3.16 -25.30 -3.44
CA VAL A 321 -3.98 -24.99 -2.25
C VAL A 321 -4.62 -23.60 -2.34
N ASP A 322 -4.02 -22.66 -3.09
CA ASP A 322 -4.48 -21.25 -3.13
C ASP A 322 -4.69 -20.64 -4.50
N ALA A 323 -4.52 -21.40 -5.58
CA ALA A 323 -4.48 -20.86 -6.94
C ALA A 323 -5.67 -19.96 -7.29
N ASN A 324 -6.86 -20.19 -6.75
CA ASN A 324 -8.06 -19.38 -7.03
C ASN A 324 -8.66 -18.73 -5.78
N SER A 325 -7.99 -18.82 -4.63
CA SER A 325 -8.56 -18.41 -3.34
C SER A 325 -8.95 -16.94 -3.33
N GLY A 326 -8.09 -16.04 -3.83
CA GLY A 326 -8.41 -14.61 -3.93
C GLY A 326 -9.64 -14.32 -4.80
N CYS A 327 -9.77 -14.98 -5.96
CA CYS A 327 -10.96 -14.83 -6.81
C CYS A 327 -12.24 -15.30 -6.11
N ARG A 328 -12.17 -16.43 -5.41
CA ARG A 328 -13.32 -17.05 -4.72
C ARG A 328 -13.85 -16.26 -3.53
N GLN A 329 -13.12 -15.28 -3.02
CA GLN A 329 -13.65 -14.37 -2.00
C GLN A 329 -14.73 -13.43 -2.57
N CYS A 330 -14.65 -13.11 -3.87
CA CYS A 330 -15.52 -12.14 -4.53
C CYS A 330 -16.41 -12.77 -5.62
N HIS A 331 -16.15 -14.02 -6.01
CA HIS A 331 -16.88 -14.74 -7.06
C HIS A 331 -17.39 -16.08 -6.53
N LYS A 332 -18.57 -16.50 -7.01
CA LYS A 332 -19.02 -17.88 -6.77
C LYS A 332 -18.13 -18.86 -7.52
N LYS A 333 -17.96 -20.05 -6.94
CA LYS A 333 -17.19 -21.15 -7.55
C LYS A 333 -17.70 -21.47 -8.96
N GLY A 334 -16.79 -21.51 -9.93
CA GLY A 334 -17.06 -21.74 -11.35
C GLY A 334 -17.33 -20.46 -12.14
N GLN A 335 -17.13 -19.28 -11.54
CA GLN A 335 -17.25 -17.97 -12.20
C GLN A 335 -15.92 -17.19 -12.21
N GLU A 336 -14.85 -17.78 -11.65
CA GLU A 336 -13.45 -17.33 -11.76
C GLU A 336 -12.83 -17.62 -13.14
#